data_AF-A0A848YDI9-F1
#
_entry.id   AF-A0A848YDI9-F1
#
_cell.length_a   1.000
_cell.length_b   1.000
_cell.length_c   1.000
_cell.angle_alpha   90.00
_cell.angle_beta   90.00
_cell.angle_gamma   90.00
#
_symmetry.space_group_name_H-M   'P 1'
#
loop_
_entity.id
_entity.type
_entity.pdbx_description
1 polymer ?
#
loop_
_entity_poly.entity_id
_entity_poly.type
_entity_poly.pdbx_seq_one_letter_code
_entity_poly.pdbx_strand_id
1 'polypeptide(L)'
;MDAIVAPNLAPKAAEKPTLPLHHVPLIEATPSSLQGYGELIDTQDAREIEIVCGPQPDWRPVDPGTGDEGGTTEGIFHFCWQGDALRGRNEAVADAYVLGWSCDPQSASESEQTCERSQVLLWHANYHPDGGQLFFPLDAGPFVVPLALPGDNVKPSDFVAFWFEGGQGLYIHPSVWHEG
;
A
#
# COMPACT_ATOMS: atom_id res chain seq x y z
N MET A 1 0.35 7.61 30.51
CA MET A 1 -0.03 7.57 29.08
C MET A 1 1.28 7.49 28.35
N ASP A 2 1.63 6.30 27.85
CA ASP A 2 2.79 6.17 26.99
C ASP A 2 2.51 6.98 25.73
N ALA A 3 3.46 7.81 25.31
CA ALA A 3 3.33 8.55 24.07
C ALA A 3 3.15 7.52 22.94
N ILE A 4 2.10 7.69 22.13
CA ILE A 4 1.98 6.93 20.88
C ILE A 4 3.12 7.41 19.99
N VAL A 5 4.18 6.61 19.89
CA VAL A 5 5.28 6.85 18.98
C VAL A 5 4.79 6.43 17.60
N ALA A 6 4.75 7.37 16.65
CA ALA A 6 4.45 7.04 15.27
C ALA A 6 5.42 5.95 14.76
N PRO A 7 4.94 4.97 13.97
CA PRO A 7 5.82 3.93 13.47
C PRO A 7 6.95 4.56 12.64
N ASN A 8 8.19 4.09 12.87
CA ASN A 8 9.28 4.42 11.96
C ASN A 8 9.04 3.69 10.64
N LEU A 9 8.66 4.42 9.60
CA LEU A 9 8.39 3.89 8.26
C LEU A 9 9.67 3.66 7.42
N ALA A 10 10.82 4.13 7.90
CA ALA A 10 12.14 3.86 7.33
C ALA A 10 13.05 3.14 8.34
N PRO A 11 12.63 1.97 8.88
CA PRO A 11 13.44 1.21 9.82
C PRO A 11 14.70 0.66 9.16
N LYS A 12 15.75 0.49 9.96
CA LYS A 12 16.89 -0.32 9.52
C LYS A 12 16.50 -1.79 9.50
N ALA A 13 17.10 -2.56 8.60
CA ALA A 13 16.78 -3.99 8.48
C ALA A 13 17.00 -4.74 9.81
N ALA A 14 18.14 -4.48 10.47
CA ALA A 14 18.49 -5.09 11.76
C ALA A 14 17.52 -4.76 12.92
N GLU A 15 16.69 -3.72 12.79
CA GLU A 15 15.66 -3.36 13.78
C GLU A 15 14.39 -4.23 13.66
N LYS A 16 14.23 -4.98 12.56
CA LYS A 16 13.09 -5.85 12.32
C LYS A 16 13.42 -7.30 12.63
N PRO A 17 12.63 -8.00 13.47
CA PRO A 17 12.91 -9.38 13.81
C PRO A 17 12.66 -10.30 12.62
N THR A 18 13.30 -11.46 12.64
CA THR A 18 12.86 -12.63 11.87
C THR A 18 11.47 -13.07 12.36
N LEU A 19 10.51 -13.19 11.45
CA LEU A 19 9.15 -13.64 11.74
C LEU A 19 8.75 -14.79 10.80
N PRO A 20 7.78 -15.64 11.18
CA PRO A 20 7.18 -16.58 10.26
C PRO A 20 6.60 -15.88 9.03
N LEU A 21 6.93 -16.39 7.85
CA LEU A 21 6.46 -15.82 6.59
C LEU A 21 5.10 -16.38 6.21
N HIS A 22 4.25 -15.53 5.65
CA HIS A 22 3.01 -15.92 5.01
C HIS A 22 3.14 -15.71 3.50
N HIS A 23 2.87 -16.75 2.71
CA HIS A 23 2.84 -16.66 1.26
C HIS A 23 1.49 -16.09 0.82
N VAL A 24 1.51 -14.84 0.37
CA VAL A 24 0.34 -14.17 -0.19
C VAL A 24 0.05 -14.75 -1.59
N PRO A 25 -1.19 -15.18 -1.89
CA PRO A 25 -1.56 -15.62 -3.23
C PRO A 25 -1.35 -14.50 -4.26
N LEU A 26 -0.72 -14.81 -5.39
CA LEU A 26 -0.56 -13.89 -6.52
C LEU A 26 -1.55 -14.27 -7.62
N ILE A 27 -2.43 -13.34 -7.98
CA ILE A 27 -3.43 -13.53 -9.05
C ILE A 27 -3.39 -12.35 -10.02
N GLU A 28 -3.95 -12.54 -11.21
CA GLU A 28 -4.08 -11.47 -12.20
C GLU A 28 -5.13 -10.43 -11.78
N ALA A 29 -4.80 -9.16 -11.97
CA ALA A 29 -5.71 -8.04 -11.78
C ALA A 29 -6.68 -7.95 -12.98
N THR A 30 -7.95 -8.19 -12.70
CA THR A 30 -9.06 -8.10 -13.66
C THR A 30 -10.20 -7.36 -13.00
N PRO A 31 -11.18 -6.82 -13.76
CA PRO A 31 -12.36 -6.21 -13.14
C PRO A 31 -13.10 -7.15 -12.18
N SER A 32 -13.11 -8.45 -12.48
CA SER A 32 -13.72 -9.46 -11.61
C SER A 32 -12.91 -9.75 -10.35
N SER A 33 -11.57 -9.83 -10.44
CA SER A 33 -10.73 -10.15 -9.27
C SER A 33 -10.57 -8.97 -8.32
N LEU A 34 -10.66 -7.74 -8.83
CA LEU A 34 -10.59 -6.51 -8.03
C LEU A 34 -11.92 -6.11 -7.36
N GLN A 35 -12.99 -6.89 -7.53
CA GLN A 35 -14.30 -6.56 -6.95
C GLN A 35 -14.20 -6.33 -5.43
N GLY A 36 -14.58 -5.13 -5.00
CA GLY A 36 -14.54 -4.69 -3.60
C GLY A 36 -13.19 -4.13 -3.13
N TYR A 37 -12.12 -4.30 -3.90
CA TYR A 37 -10.81 -3.72 -3.63
C TYR A 37 -10.60 -2.41 -4.38
N GLY A 38 -11.00 -2.38 -5.66
CA GLY A 38 -10.66 -1.28 -6.55
C GLY A 38 -11.06 -1.50 -7.99
N GLU A 39 -10.48 -0.69 -8.88
CA GLU A 39 -10.81 -0.63 -10.30
C GLU A 39 -9.54 -0.54 -11.15
N LEU A 40 -9.58 -1.11 -12.36
CA LEU A 40 -8.58 -0.85 -13.40
C LEU A 40 -8.84 0.51 -14.05
N ILE A 41 -7.77 1.25 -14.29
CA ILE A 41 -7.84 2.64 -14.75
C ILE A 41 -7.07 2.79 -16.06
N ASP A 42 -7.74 3.26 -17.12
CA ASP A 42 -7.13 3.40 -18.45
C ASP A 42 -6.26 4.65 -18.59
N THR A 43 -6.60 5.73 -17.87
CA THR A 43 -5.84 6.98 -17.84
C THR A 43 -5.86 7.59 -16.44
N GLN A 44 -4.81 8.31 -16.07
CA GLN A 44 -4.67 8.92 -14.73
C GLN A 44 -5.88 9.78 -14.31
N ASP A 45 -6.57 10.40 -15.27
CA ASP A 45 -7.71 11.32 -15.06
C ASP A 45 -9.07 10.64 -15.24
N ALA A 46 -9.12 9.31 -15.43
CA ALA A 46 -10.36 8.60 -15.74
C ALA A 46 -11.36 8.56 -14.57
N ARG A 47 -10.90 8.88 -13.36
CA ARG A 47 -11.67 8.69 -12.13
C ARG A 47 -11.34 9.75 -11.09
N GLU A 48 -12.39 10.35 -10.52
CA GLU A 48 -12.25 11.19 -9.33
C GLU A 48 -11.97 10.32 -8.08
N ILE A 49 -11.15 10.84 -7.17
CA ILE A 49 -10.87 10.15 -5.90
C ILE A 49 -12.11 10.24 -5.01
N GLU A 50 -12.59 9.10 -4.51
CA GLU A 50 -13.67 9.11 -3.53
C GLU A 50 -13.17 9.78 -2.26
N ILE A 51 -13.93 10.75 -1.76
CA ILE A 51 -13.81 11.27 -0.40
C ILE A 51 -15.10 10.88 0.32
N VAL A 52 -14.96 10.19 1.44
CA VAL A 52 -16.10 9.65 2.20
C VAL A 52 -15.95 10.01 3.67
N CYS A 53 -17.07 10.06 4.37
CA CYS A 53 -17.03 10.18 5.82
C CYS A 53 -16.37 8.92 6.41
N GLY A 54 -15.25 9.11 7.11
CA GLY A 54 -14.56 8.02 7.79
C GLY A 54 -15.44 7.34 8.85
N PRO A 55 -15.04 6.15 9.35
CA PRO A 55 -15.82 5.37 10.30
C PRO A 55 -16.21 6.19 11.55
N GLN A 56 -17.51 6.17 11.90
CA GLN A 56 -18.03 6.86 13.07
C GLN A 56 -18.53 5.87 14.12
N PRO A 57 -18.30 6.14 15.42
CA PRO A 57 -18.95 5.36 16.47
C PRO A 57 -20.45 5.70 16.50
N ASP A 58 -21.29 4.68 16.72
CA ASP A 58 -22.75 4.81 16.71
C ASP A 58 -23.32 5.92 17.63
N TRP A 59 -22.61 6.26 18.71
CA TRP A 59 -23.06 7.23 19.71
C TRP A 59 -22.71 8.68 19.37
N ARG A 60 -21.93 8.92 18.31
CA ARG A 60 -21.50 10.27 17.90
C ARG A 60 -21.50 10.39 16.37
N PRO A 61 -22.69 10.49 15.74
CA PRO A 61 -22.78 10.65 14.29
C PRO A 61 -22.26 12.02 13.86
N VAL A 62 -21.85 12.09 12.59
CA VAL A 62 -21.53 13.35 11.91
C VAL A 62 -22.83 14.01 11.43
N ASP A 63 -22.85 15.35 11.40
CA ASP A 63 -24.01 16.11 10.96
C ASP A 63 -24.31 15.81 9.48
N PRO A 64 -25.59 15.66 9.08
CA PRO A 64 -25.94 15.33 7.71
C PRO A 64 -25.35 16.31 6.68
N GLY A 65 -24.66 15.78 5.68
CA GLY A 65 -24.03 16.56 4.61
C GLY A 65 -22.68 17.18 4.99
N THR A 66 -22.04 16.67 6.03
CA THR A 66 -20.67 17.02 6.42
C THR A 66 -19.82 15.78 6.64
N GLY A 67 -18.49 15.94 6.75
CA GLY A 67 -17.54 14.88 7.05
C GLY A 67 -16.85 14.25 5.84
N ASP A 68 -17.12 14.74 4.63
CA ASP A 68 -16.57 14.30 3.35
C ASP A 68 -15.96 15.46 2.53
N GLU A 69 -15.64 16.59 3.17
CA GLU A 69 -15.11 17.79 2.52
C GLU A 69 -13.58 17.80 2.38
N GLY A 70 -12.94 16.64 2.51
CA GLY A 70 -11.51 16.45 2.29
C GLY A 70 -11.08 16.82 0.86
N GLY A 71 -9.80 17.18 0.71
CA GLY A 71 -9.18 17.44 -0.60
C GLY A 71 -8.31 16.27 -1.06
N THR A 72 -7.83 16.37 -2.30
CA THR A 72 -6.85 15.44 -2.87
C THR A 72 -5.46 16.09 -2.96
N THR A 73 -4.43 15.26 -3.04
CA THR A 73 -3.06 15.66 -3.38
C THR A 73 -2.50 14.66 -4.39
N GLU A 74 -1.49 15.06 -5.15
CA GLU A 74 -0.86 14.22 -6.17
C GLU A 74 0.66 14.41 -6.16
N GLY A 75 1.38 13.41 -6.65
CA GLY A 75 2.83 13.43 -6.74
C GLY A 75 3.37 12.10 -7.26
N ILE A 76 4.63 12.11 -7.65
CA ILE A 76 5.30 10.89 -8.13
C ILE A 76 5.62 10.00 -6.93
N PHE A 77 5.29 8.72 -7.03
CA PHE A 77 5.73 7.69 -6.11
C PHE A 77 6.90 6.91 -6.74
N HIS A 78 8.08 7.02 -6.13
CA HIS A 78 9.30 6.39 -6.64
C HIS A 78 9.57 5.07 -5.92
N PHE A 79 9.95 4.06 -6.68
CA PHE A 79 10.40 2.77 -6.17
C PHE A 79 11.87 2.54 -6.53
N CYS A 80 12.68 2.17 -5.54
CA CYS A 80 14.09 1.90 -5.77
C CYS A 80 14.60 0.82 -4.82
N TRP A 81 15.35 -0.14 -5.37
CA TRP A 81 16.10 -1.08 -4.57
C TRP A 81 17.43 -0.49 -4.12
N GLN A 82 17.72 -0.58 -2.83
CA GLN A 82 19.01 -0.26 -2.25
C GLN A 82 19.53 -1.46 -1.46
N GLY A 83 20.56 -2.11 -1.99
CA GLY A 83 20.97 -3.43 -1.53
C GLY A 83 19.83 -4.44 -1.66
N ASP A 84 19.42 -5.01 -0.54
CA ASP A 84 18.29 -5.95 -0.40
C ASP A 84 16.99 -5.26 0.05
N ALA A 85 16.97 -3.94 0.28
CA ALA A 85 15.77 -3.22 0.71
C ALA A 85 15.06 -2.56 -0.48
N LEU A 86 13.74 -2.77 -0.59
CA LEU A 86 12.88 -2.01 -1.49
C LEU A 86 12.42 -0.75 -0.78
N ARG A 87 12.73 0.41 -1.35
CA ARG A 87 12.38 1.73 -0.79
C ARG A 87 11.35 2.44 -1.65
N GLY A 88 10.47 3.16 -0.98
CA GLY A 88 9.48 4.06 -1.57
C GLY A 88 9.79 5.52 -1.24
N ARG A 89 9.48 6.45 -2.15
CA ARG A 89 9.43 7.88 -1.85
C ARG A 89 8.16 8.48 -2.45
N ASN A 90 7.34 9.09 -1.61
CA ASN A 90 6.07 9.68 -2.03
C ASN A 90 6.19 11.21 -2.04
N GLU A 91 6.19 11.80 -3.24
CA GLU A 91 6.26 13.26 -3.38
C GLU A 91 4.97 13.97 -2.98
N ALA A 92 3.82 13.28 -3.01
CA ALA A 92 2.51 13.86 -2.68
C ALA A 92 2.41 14.24 -1.18
N VAL A 93 3.17 13.55 -0.32
CA VAL A 93 3.22 13.77 1.14
C VAL A 93 4.63 14.05 1.67
N ALA A 94 5.63 14.14 0.78
CA ALA A 94 7.03 14.39 1.08
C ALA A 94 7.65 13.40 2.10
N ASP A 95 7.37 12.10 1.93
CA ASP A 95 7.79 11.05 2.85
C ASP A 95 8.55 9.90 2.15
N ALA A 96 9.23 9.05 2.92
CA ALA A 96 10.04 7.95 2.44
C ALA A 96 9.90 6.70 3.31
N TYR A 97 9.90 5.54 2.64
CA TYR A 97 9.50 4.27 3.22
C TYR A 97 10.54 3.18 2.92
N VAL A 98 10.66 2.21 3.82
CA VAL A 98 11.11 0.86 3.45
C VAL A 98 9.87 0.01 3.30
N LEU A 99 9.60 -0.45 2.08
CA LEU A 99 8.42 -1.28 1.76
C LEU A 99 8.66 -2.73 2.20
N GLY A 100 9.88 -3.21 2.01
CA GLY A 100 10.28 -4.54 2.45
C GLY A 100 11.69 -4.91 2.03
N TRP A 101 12.01 -6.20 2.14
CA TRP A 101 13.33 -6.75 1.82
C TRP A 101 13.25 -7.98 0.93
N SER A 102 14.25 -8.23 0.08
CA SER A 102 14.30 -9.45 -0.75
C SER A 102 14.63 -10.72 0.04
N CYS A 103 15.10 -10.58 1.27
CA CYS A 103 15.41 -11.67 2.20
C CYS A 103 15.07 -11.27 3.64
N ASP A 104 15.31 -12.19 4.59
CA ASP A 104 15.11 -11.93 6.02
C ASP A 104 15.84 -10.64 6.45
N PRO A 105 15.16 -9.71 7.14
CA PRO A 105 15.73 -8.41 7.49
C PRO A 105 16.95 -8.50 8.43
N GLN A 106 17.12 -9.59 9.19
CA GLN A 106 18.32 -9.81 10.02
C GLN A 106 19.55 -10.17 9.19
N SER A 107 19.37 -10.59 7.93
CA SER A 107 20.45 -10.93 6.99
C SER A 107 20.59 -9.96 5.83
N ALA A 108 19.61 -9.06 5.65
CA ALA A 108 19.56 -8.11 4.55
C ALA A 108 20.68 -7.06 4.66
N SER A 109 21.29 -6.74 3.52
CA SER A 109 22.23 -5.63 3.38
C SER A 109 21.51 -4.40 2.83
N GLU A 110 21.72 -3.23 3.44
CA GLU A 110 21.17 -1.96 2.95
C GLU A 110 22.09 -1.27 1.91
N SER A 111 23.24 -1.88 1.59
CA SER A 111 24.22 -1.31 0.65
C SER A 111 24.52 -2.20 -0.55
N GLU A 112 24.38 -3.51 -0.40
CA GLU A 112 24.72 -4.49 -1.43
C GLU A 112 23.55 -5.45 -1.65
N GLN A 113 23.34 -5.88 -2.90
CA GLN A 113 22.39 -6.94 -3.18
C GLN A 113 23.06 -8.27 -2.84
N THR A 114 22.55 -8.97 -1.82
CA THR A 114 23.11 -10.26 -1.37
C THR A 114 22.34 -11.46 -1.90
N CYS A 115 21.13 -11.23 -2.42
CA CYS A 115 20.25 -12.26 -2.95
C CYS A 115 19.50 -11.82 -4.21
N GLU A 116 18.93 -12.78 -4.93
CA GLU A 116 18.01 -12.49 -6.05
C GLU A 116 16.75 -11.77 -5.54
N ARG A 117 16.30 -10.74 -6.27
CA ARG A 117 15.08 -9.97 -5.94
C ARG A 117 13.83 -10.66 -6.52
N SER A 118 13.66 -11.93 -6.20
CA SER A 118 12.52 -12.74 -6.63
C SER A 118 11.29 -12.62 -5.73
N GLN A 119 11.40 -11.88 -4.63
CA GLN A 119 10.34 -11.63 -3.65
C GLN A 119 10.56 -10.30 -2.93
N VAL A 120 9.55 -9.87 -2.20
CA VAL A 120 9.63 -8.80 -1.20
C VAL A 120 8.91 -9.25 0.08
N LEU A 121 9.60 -9.17 1.21
CA LEU A 121 9.08 -9.43 2.53
C LEU A 121 8.54 -8.12 3.11
N LEU A 122 7.23 -7.95 3.03
CA LEU A 122 6.52 -6.79 3.56
C LEU A 122 6.38 -6.92 5.08
N TRP A 123 6.42 -5.79 5.78
CA TRP A 123 6.38 -5.74 7.24
C TRP A 123 5.26 -4.84 7.80
N HIS A 124 4.62 -4.06 6.94
CA HIS A 124 3.49 -3.24 7.28
C HIS A 124 2.53 -3.15 6.09
N ALA A 125 1.36 -2.60 6.37
CA ALA A 125 0.35 -2.18 5.41
C ALA A 125 -0.37 -0.97 6.03
N ASN A 126 -1.01 -0.16 5.19
CA ASN A 126 -1.84 0.95 5.62
C ASN A 126 -3.20 0.92 4.92
N TYR A 127 -4.08 1.85 5.29
CA TYR A 127 -5.32 2.13 4.59
C TYR A 127 -5.73 3.59 4.82
N HIS A 128 -6.58 4.10 3.93
CA HIS A 128 -7.14 5.44 4.02
C HIS A 128 -8.65 5.33 4.30
N PRO A 129 -9.14 5.60 5.52
CA PRO A 129 -10.54 5.37 5.89
C PRO A 129 -11.54 6.25 5.13
N ASP A 130 -11.09 7.42 4.69
CA ASP A 130 -11.90 8.55 4.23
C ASP A 130 -11.58 8.97 2.79
N GLY A 131 -10.65 8.29 2.13
CA GLY A 131 -10.20 8.63 0.79
C GLY A 131 -9.79 7.40 -0.02
N GLY A 132 -10.11 7.40 -1.30
CA GLY A 132 -9.52 6.46 -2.25
C GLY A 132 -8.07 6.82 -2.59
N GLN A 133 -7.38 5.93 -3.29
CA GLN A 133 -6.03 6.20 -3.78
C GLN A 133 -5.84 5.64 -5.19
N LEU A 134 -5.23 6.42 -6.08
CA LEU A 134 -4.98 6.03 -7.47
C LEU A 134 -3.47 5.98 -7.71
N PHE A 135 -3.00 4.84 -8.23
CA PHE A 135 -1.66 4.69 -8.78
C PHE A 135 -1.76 4.48 -10.29
N PHE A 136 -1.08 5.35 -11.04
CA PHE A 136 -0.95 5.19 -12.49
C PHE A 136 0.53 5.04 -12.85
N PRO A 137 0.93 3.95 -13.53
CA PRO A 137 2.34 3.72 -13.83
C PRO A 137 2.83 4.72 -14.89
N LEU A 138 3.95 5.39 -14.61
CA LEU A 138 4.60 6.30 -15.58
C LEU A 138 5.35 5.53 -16.67
N ASP A 139 5.86 4.34 -16.33
CA ASP A 139 6.41 3.36 -17.26
C ASP A 139 5.41 2.21 -17.40
N ALA A 140 5.07 1.80 -18.62
CA ALA A 140 4.01 0.81 -18.90
C ALA A 140 4.36 -0.65 -18.50
N GLY A 141 5.32 -0.86 -17.59
CA GLY A 141 5.72 -2.17 -17.12
C GLY A 141 4.72 -2.80 -16.14
N PRO A 142 4.84 -4.11 -15.89
CA PRO A 142 4.01 -4.80 -14.91
C PRO A 142 4.36 -4.37 -13.49
N PHE A 143 3.36 -4.45 -12.61
CA PHE A 143 3.53 -4.18 -11.18
C PHE A 143 2.64 -5.11 -10.34
N VAL A 144 2.90 -5.15 -9.04
CA VAL A 144 2.16 -5.99 -8.08
C VAL A 144 1.71 -5.13 -6.91
N VAL A 145 0.45 -5.29 -6.50
CA VAL A 145 -0.10 -4.61 -5.32
C VAL A 145 -0.79 -5.64 -4.41
N PRO A 146 -0.34 -5.81 -3.15
CA PRO A 146 -1.07 -6.58 -2.13
C PRO A 146 -2.25 -5.78 -1.58
N LEU A 147 -3.44 -6.36 -1.59
CA LEU A 147 -4.66 -5.74 -1.06
C LEU A 147 -5.39 -6.68 -0.10
N ALA A 148 -6.03 -6.12 0.93
CA ALA A 148 -7.02 -6.82 1.77
C ALA A 148 -8.28 -5.96 1.94
N LEU A 149 -9.45 -6.61 2.04
CA LEU A 149 -10.72 -5.91 2.18
C LEU A 149 -10.80 -5.14 3.51
N PRO A 150 -11.68 -4.13 3.62
CA PRO A 150 -11.82 -3.31 4.82
C PRO A 150 -12.09 -4.12 6.11
N GLY A 151 -11.54 -3.64 7.23
CA GLY A 151 -11.77 -4.17 8.58
C GLY A 151 -10.61 -3.90 9.54
N ASP A 152 -10.87 -3.87 10.85
CA ASP A 152 -9.85 -3.46 11.84
C ASP A 152 -8.86 -4.56 12.25
N ASN A 153 -9.22 -5.84 12.03
CA ASN A 153 -8.45 -7.00 12.49
C ASN A 153 -7.86 -7.79 11.32
N VAL A 154 -7.37 -7.09 10.30
CA VAL A 154 -6.75 -7.69 9.13
C VAL A 154 -5.48 -8.44 9.51
N LYS A 155 -5.32 -9.62 8.91
CA LYS A 155 -4.19 -10.54 9.11
C LYS A 155 -3.45 -10.72 7.79
N PRO A 156 -2.19 -11.20 7.82
CA PRO A 156 -1.48 -11.56 6.59
C PRO A 156 -2.25 -12.50 5.66
N SER A 157 -3.08 -13.39 6.21
CA SER A 157 -3.92 -14.33 5.44
C SER A 157 -5.09 -13.70 4.70
N ASP A 158 -5.43 -12.46 5.00
CA ASP A 158 -6.54 -11.75 4.35
C ASP A 158 -6.08 -11.00 3.08
N PHE A 159 -4.76 -10.92 2.87
CA PHE A 159 -4.17 -10.29 1.70
C PHE A 159 -4.16 -11.21 0.48
N VAL A 160 -4.36 -10.60 -0.68
CA VAL A 160 -4.11 -11.16 -2.00
C VAL A 160 -3.24 -10.18 -2.77
N ALA A 161 -2.22 -10.68 -3.48
CA ALA A 161 -1.39 -9.88 -4.35
C ALA A 161 -1.96 -9.91 -5.76
N PHE A 162 -2.14 -8.72 -6.33
CA PHE A 162 -2.67 -8.53 -7.67
C PHE A 162 -1.54 -8.17 -8.61
N TRP A 163 -1.34 -8.98 -9.64
CA TRP A 163 -0.39 -8.72 -10.72
C TRP A 163 -1.08 -7.99 -11.86
N PHE A 164 -0.51 -6.85 -12.25
CA PHE A 164 -0.97 -6.04 -13.36
C PHE A 164 0.02 -6.22 -14.51
N GLU A 165 -0.46 -6.53 -15.71
CA GLU A 165 0.39 -6.72 -16.89
C GLU A 165 1.15 -5.44 -17.29
N GLY A 166 0.58 -4.28 -16.94
CA GLY A 166 1.08 -2.94 -17.31
C GLY A 166 0.12 -2.23 -18.27
N GLY A 167 0.28 -0.92 -18.42
CA GLY A 167 -0.54 -0.09 -19.33
C GLY A 167 -1.88 0.39 -18.75
N GLN A 168 -2.30 -0.12 -17.60
CA GLN A 168 -3.43 0.40 -16.81
C GLN A 168 -2.96 0.73 -15.39
N GLY A 169 -3.62 1.70 -14.76
CA GLY A 169 -3.46 2.02 -13.34
C GLY A 169 -4.41 1.22 -12.45
N LEU A 170 -4.23 1.40 -11.15
CA LEU A 170 -5.09 0.86 -10.10
C LEU A 170 -5.70 2.02 -9.31
N TYR A 171 -7.02 2.02 -9.22
CA TYR A 171 -7.73 2.78 -8.19
C TYR A 171 -8.09 1.85 -7.02
N ILE A 172 -7.86 2.30 -5.79
CA ILE A 172 -8.13 1.59 -4.55
C ILE A 172 -9.25 2.32 -3.80
N HIS A 173 -10.32 1.60 -3.42
CA HIS A 173 -11.43 2.17 -2.66
C HIS A 173 -11.00 2.59 -1.24
N PRO A 174 -11.71 3.56 -0.61
CA PRO A 174 -11.52 3.86 0.79
C PRO A 174 -11.59 2.61 1.67
N SER A 175 -10.81 2.63 2.76
CA SER A 175 -10.69 1.57 3.76
C SER A 175 -10.09 0.24 3.31
N VAL A 176 -9.71 0.09 2.02
CA VAL A 176 -9.00 -1.10 1.55
C VAL A 176 -7.56 -1.04 2.04
N TRP A 177 -7.10 -2.13 2.67
CA TRP A 177 -5.73 -2.26 3.12
C TRP A 177 -4.82 -2.53 1.95
N HIS A 178 -3.66 -1.89 1.95
CA HIS A 178 -2.69 -2.03 0.90
C HIS A 178 -1.28 -1.75 1.42
N GLU A 179 -0.30 -2.19 0.64
CA GLU A 179 1.08 -1.73 0.74
C GLU A 179 1.52 -1.40 -0.69
N GLY A 180 2.15 -0.24 -0.85
CA GLY A 180 2.52 0.32 -2.15
C GLY A 180 4.00 0.56 -2.21
#